data_AF-B8I0I8-F1
#
_entry.id   AF-B8I0I8-F1
#
_cell.length_a   1.000
_cell.length_b   1.000
_cell.length_c   1.000
_cell.angle_alpha   90.00
_cell.angle_beta   90.00
_cell.angle_gamma   90.00
#
_symmetry.space_group_name_H-M   'P 1'
#
loop_
_entity.id
_entity.type
_entity.pdbx_description
1 polymer ?
#
loop_
_entity_poly.entity_id
_entity_poly.type
_entity_poly.pdbx_seq_one_letter_code
_entity_poly.pdbx_strand_id
1 'polypeptide(L)' 'MSESMTYKLLLFIDFKQEKFYVGNDLTNDFEFHLNPDEHKMIPIKLFPLEKGLHDVFFVIVVAPNIKSLNKDFRRSTRV' A
#
# COMPACT_ATOMS: atom_id res chain seq x y z
N MET A 1 21.74 0.18 -13.96
CA MET A 1 20.47 -0.56 -14.01
C MET A 1 19.71 -0.14 -12.77
N SER A 2 18.55 0.49 -12.94
CA SER A 2 17.77 1.01 -11.84
C SER A 2 16.95 -0.14 -11.24
N GLU A 3 17.18 -0.45 -9.96
CA GLU A 3 16.64 -1.65 -9.31
C GLU A 3 15.12 -1.58 -9.10
N SER A 4 14.45 -2.72 -9.23
CA SER A 4 13.04 -2.89 -8.88
C SER A 4 12.83 -2.66 -7.39
N MET A 5 11.83 -1.87 -7.02
CA MET A 5 11.49 -1.61 -5.61
C MET A 5 10.25 -2.39 -5.17
N THR A 6 10.31 -2.93 -3.96
CA THR A 6 9.17 -3.56 -3.28
C THR A 6 8.35 -2.52 -2.52
N TYR A 7 7.03 -2.63 -2.63
CA TYR A 7 6.05 -1.81 -1.93
C TYR A 7 5.02 -2.70 -1.24
N LYS A 8 4.39 -2.17 -0.19
CA LYS A 8 3.27 -2.83 0.48
C LYS A 8 2.07 -1.88 0.59
N LEU A 9 0.93 -2.34 0.12
CA LEU A 9 -0.34 -1.63 0.18
C LEU A 9 -1.15 -2.09 1.39
N LEU A 10 -1.69 -1.14 2.14
CA LEU A 10 -2.56 -1.35 3.28
C LEU A 10 -3.85 -0.56 3.08
N LEU A 11 -4.97 -1.09 3.58
CA LEU A 11 -6.25 -0.38 3.62
C LEU A 11 -6.58 -0.01 5.06
N PHE A 12 -7.05 1.22 5.24
CA PHE A 12 -7.66 1.68 6.47
C PHE A 12 -9.07 2.20 6.21
N ILE A 13 -9.99 1.81 7.09
CA ILE A 13 -11.37 2.31 7.15
C ILE A 13 -11.60 2.81 8.58
N ASP A 14 -12.04 4.05 8.73
CA ASP A 14 -12.27 4.70 10.02
C ASP A 14 -11.08 4.54 10.98
N PHE A 15 -9.88 4.76 10.43
CA PHE A 15 -8.58 4.66 11.11
C PHE A 15 -8.21 3.25 11.61
N LYS A 16 -8.92 2.19 11.19
CA LYS A 16 -8.59 0.79 11.48
C LYS A 16 -8.08 0.09 10.24
N GLN A 17 -7.06 -0.75 10.38
CA GLN A 17 -6.58 -1.58 9.28
C GLN A 17 -7.62 -2.67 8.99
N GLU A 18 -8.07 -2.75 7.75
CA GLU A 18 -9.10 -3.68 7.31
C GLU A 18 -8.63 -4.57 6.18
N LYS A 19 -9.30 -5.72 6.02
CA LYS A 19 -9.06 -6.61 4.89
C LYS A 19 -9.70 -6.08 3.61
N PHE A 20 -9.06 -6.38 2.48
CA PHE A 20 -9.55 -6.02 1.15
C PHE A 20 -9.22 -7.08 0.13
N TYR A 21 -9.95 -7.06 -0.98
CA TYR A 21 -9.68 -7.95 -2.10
C TYR A 21 -8.71 -7.28 -3.07
N VAL A 22 -7.70 -8.04 -3.49
CA VAL A 22 -6.87 -7.73 -4.67
C VAL A 22 -7.11 -8.82 -5.69
N GLY A 23 -7.82 -8.48 -6.77
CA GLY A 23 -8.40 -9.49 -7.66
C GLY A 23 -9.38 -10.39 -6.89
N ASN A 24 -9.06 -11.67 -6.75
CA ASN A 24 -9.91 -12.65 -6.05
C ASN A 24 -9.44 -12.95 -4.62
N ASP A 25 -8.27 -12.47 -4.21
CA ASP A 25 -7.64 -12.83 -2.94
C ASP A 25 -7.96 -11.82 -1.85
N LEU A 26 -8.41 -12.31 -0.70
CA LEU A 26 -8.68 -11.50 0.49
C LEU A 26 -7.42 -11.40 1.34
N THR A 27 -6.94 -10.18 1.58
CA THR A 27 -5.70 -9.95 2.34
C THR A 27 -5.80 -8.75 3.29
N ASN A 28 -4.91 -8.69 4.30
CA ASN A 28 -4.71 -7.52 5.16
C ASN A 28 -3.71 -6.52 4.55
N ASP A 29 -2.85 -7.00 3.64
CA ASP A 29 -1.81 -6.22 2.97
C ASP A 29 -1.47 -6.84 1.61
N PHE A 30 -1.01 -6.03 0.66
CA PHE A 30 -0.63 -6.51 -0.67
C PHE A 30 0.76 -6.02 -1.05
N GLU A 31 1.69 -6.95 -1.21
CA GLU A 31 3.05 -6.66 -1.66
C GLU A 31 3.13 -6.66 -3.18
N PHE A 32 3.79 -5.66 -3.74
CA PHE A 32 4.03 -5.56 -5.18
C PHE A 32 5.39 -4.94 -5.48
N HIS A 33 5.89 -5.23 -6.67
CA HIS A 33 7.15 -4.71 -7.18
C HIS A 33 6.85 -3.75 -8.34
N LEU A 34 7.63 -2.67 -8.42
CA LEU A 34 7.65 -1.76 -9.57
C LEU A 34 9.08 -1.57 -10.05
N ASN A 35 9.26 -1.66 -11.36
CA ASN A 35 10.44 -1.13 -11.99
C ASN A 35 10.34 0.40 -12.14
N PRO A 36 11.48 1.07 -12.31
CA PRO A 36 11.50 2.50 -12.63
C PRO A 36 10.67 2.78 -13.88
N ASP A 37 9.88 3.86 -13.82
CA ASP A 37 8.92 4.30 -14.84
C ASP A 37 7.78 3.30 -15.14
N GLU A 38 7.65 2.22 -14.35
CA GLU A 38 6.53 1.28 -14.48
C GLU A 38 5.26 1.83 -13.81
N HIS A 39 4.14 1.73 -14.51
CA HIS A 39 2.81 1.99 -13.97
C HIS A 39 2.06 0.69 -13.75
N LYS A 40 1.51 0.49 -12.56
CA LYS A 40 0.74 -0.71 -12.20
C LYS A 40 -0.65 -0.36 -11.71
N MET A 41 -1.65 -0.99 -12.33
CA MET A 41 -3.04 -0.93 -11.92
C MET A 41 -3.35 -2.12 -11.00
N ILE A 42 -3.87 -1.84 -9.80
CA ILE A 42 -4.21 -2.86 -8.80
C ILE A 42 -5.75 -2.86 -8.65
N PRO A 43 -6.46 -3.92 -9.07
CA PRO A 43 -7.91 -4.01 -8.93
C PRO A 43 -8.28 -4.30 -7.48
N ILE A 44 -8.81 -3.30 -6.78
CA ILE A 44 -9.19 -3.39 -5.37
C ILE A 44 -10.70 -3.45 -5.24
N LYS A 45 -11.18 -4.34 -4.35
CA LYS A 45 -12.58 -4.37 -3.93
C LYS A 45 -12.68 -4.36 -2.41
N LEU A 46 -13.56 -3.49 -1.91
CA LEU A 46 -13.90 -3.36 -0.49
C LEU A 46 -15.12 -4.22 -0.16
N PHE A 47 -15.26 -4.57 1.12
CA PHE A 47 -16.53 -5.10 1.61
C PHE A 47 -17.60 -4.01 1.61
N PRO A 48 -18.89 -4.38 1.51
CA PRO A 48 -19.98 -3.45 1.78
C PRO A 48 -19.79 -2.81 3.16
N LEU A 49 -19.74 -1.49 3.19
CA LEU A 49 -19.68 -0.72 4.43
C LEU A 49 -21.09 -0.46 4.93
N GLU A 50 -21.21 -0.24 6.24
CA GLU A 50 -22.48 0.17 6.84
C GLU A 50 -22.94 1.51 6.28
N LYS A 51 -24.22 1.85 6.51
CA LYS A 51 -24.76 3.12 6.03
C LYS A 51 -24.15 4.26 6.85
N GLY A 52 -23.43 5.15 6.18
CA GLY A 52 -22.83 6.32 6.82
C GLY A 52 -21.76 6.96 5.95
N LEU A 53 -21.01 7.87 6.56
CA LEU A 53 -19.79 8.41 5.99
C LEU A 53 -18.62 7.65 6.63
N HIS A 54 -17.71 7.17 5.79
CA HIS A 54 -16.54 6.41 6.21
C HIS A 54 -15.27 7.04 5.63
N ASP A 55 -14.23 7.12 6.44
CA ASP A 55 -12.92 7.56 6.00
C ASP A 55 -12.17 6.35 5.43
N VAL A 56 -11.96 6.34 4.12
CA VAL A 56 -11.25 5.27 3.41
C VAL A 56 -9.93 5.81 2.87
N PHE A 57 -8.81 5.24 3.30
CA PHE A 57 -7.51 5.60 2.77
C PHE A 57 -6.60 4.39 2.62
N PHE A 58 -5.77 4.44 1.58
CA PHE A 58 -4.73 3.46 1.33
C PHE A 58 -3.38 4.01 1.75
N VAL A 59 -2.56 3.16 2.35
CA VAL A 59 -1.18 3.48 2.71
C VAL A 59 -0.25 2.62 1.87
N ILE A 60 0.68 3.26 1.17
CA ILE A 60 1.76 2.59 0.44
C ILE A 60 3.04 2.71 1.26
N VAL A 61 3.56 1.58 1.72
CA VAL A 61 4.85 1.48 2.41
C VAL A 61 5.92 1.19 1.37
N VAL A 62 6.89 2.10 1.23
CA VAL A 62 8.04 1.95 0.34
C VAL A 62 9.11 1.10 1.03
N ALA A 63 9.64 0.10 0.32
CA ALA A 63 10.68 -0.79 0.80
C ALA A 63 10.37 -1.41 2.19
N PRO A 64 9.25 -2.12 2.36
CA PRO A 64 8.75 -2.58 3.66
C PRO A 64 9.72 -3.50 4.41
N ASN A 65 10.63 -4.16 3.67
CA ASN A 65 11.62 -5.08 4.22
C ASN A 65 12.85 -4.35 4.79
N ILE A 66 13.04 -3.06 4.46
CA ILE A 66 14.15 -2.26 4.96
C ILE A 66 13.76 -1.66 6.32
N LYS A 67 14.23 -2.29 7.40
CA LYS A 67 14.09 -1.80 8.78
C LYS A 67 15.08 -0.67 9.07
N SER A 68 14.99 0.44 8.35
CA SER A 68 15.85 1.60 8.59
C SER A 68 15.15 2.61 9.49
N LEU A 69 15.63 2.74 10.73
CA LEU A 69 15.33 3.89 11.61
C LEU A 69 16.08 5.15 11.15
N ASN A 70 16.90 5.07 10.09
CA ASN A 70 17.78 6.14 9.66
C ASN A 70 16.98 7.28 9.01
N LYS A 71 17.14 8.49 9.56
CA LYS A 71 16.41 9.70 9.15
C LYS A 71 16.69 10.11 7.70
N ASP A 72 17.86 9.77 7.16
CA ASP A 72 18.25 10.19 5.80
C ASP A 72 17.51 9.41 4.71
N PHE A 73 17.20 8.13 4.94
CA PHE A 73 16.36 7.32 4.04
C PHE A 73 14.92 7.83 3.96
N ARG A 74 14.39 8.41 5.05
CA ARG A 74 13.05 9.02 5.08
C ARG A 74 12.99 10.36 4.35
N ARG A 75 14.12 11.05 4.19
CA ARG A 75 14.19 12.37 3.54
C ARG A 75 14.29 12.27 2.02
N SER A 76 14.90 11.21 1.48
CA SER A 76 15.02 11.00 0.03
C SER A 76 13.71 10.55 -0.65
N THR A 77 12.67 10.20 0.13
CA THR A 77 11.34 9.80 -0.36
C THR A 77 10.32 10.93 -0.32
N ARG A 78 10.72 12.16 0.03
CA ARG A 78 9.91 13.36 -0.21
C ARG A 78 10.08 13.77 -1.68
N VAL A 79 8.99 13.61 -2.44
CA VAL A 79 8.78 14.27 -3.74
C VAL A 79 8.66 15.78 -3.52
#